data_AF-A0A2V2WVI0-F1
#
_entry.id   AF-A0A2V2WVI0-F1
#
_cell.length_a   1.000
_cell.length_b   1.000
_cell.length_c   1.000
_cell.angle_alpha   90.00
_cell.angle_beta   90.00
_cell.angle_gamma   90.00
#
_symmetry.space_group_name_H-M   'P 1'
#
loop_
_entity.id
_entity.type
_entity.pdbx_description
1 polymer ?
#
loop_
_entity_poly.entity_id
_entity_poly.type
_entity_poly.pdbx_seq_one_letter_code
_entity_poly.pdbx_strand_id
1 'polypeptide(L)'
;MRDFSDVKACLRKKHLHQLRAIAKSDTAFMQSESAKLCSILYERVQALRKLRPAKSLLLLCAFLPLYYEVDLQPLFRRLWREMQSVDVPNIKIFVPLVLSPWEGSNVATTTSIPLWQRPWETAAARFSSAMLLVEVFDEEDLKNSFEKRGRYQLTEPKSEVIDELFCTDVGARSEKDYYPRHFIACDDYDVLFPECEKPANLIEQKRLLVGSENPGWMLVLAPGVLFDSIGGRLGKGGGYYDRFLQYSREAAADAVVPWGVGMEMQLMPEGSTLPVCTHDPSKGGTRDSPLDAVVTPAGFVRCAQRV
;
A
#
# COMPACT_ATOMS: atom_id res chain seq x y z
N MET A 1 28.69 4.71 -2.37
CA MET A 1 27.27 5.15 -2.46
C MET A 1 26.75 5.25 -3.90
N ARG A 2 27.51 5.79 -4.88
CA ARG A 2 27.13 5.73 -6.32
C ARG A 2 26.87 4.29 -6.79
N ASP A 3 27.68 3.35 -6.32
CA ASP A 3 27.64 1.93 -6.67
C ASP A 3 26.28 1.23 -6.41
N PHE A 4 25.71 1.33 -5.20
CA PHE A 4 24.44 0.65 -4.89
C PHE A 4 23.24 1.21 -5.67
N SER A 5 23.20 2.52 -5.92
CA SER A 5 22.11 3.15 -6.68
C SER A 5 22.12 2.68 -8.14
N ASP A 6 23.31 2.62 -8.75
CA ASP A 6 23.49 2.20 -10.13
C ASP A 6 23.19 0.71 -10.32
N VAL A 7 23.62 -0.14 -9.37
CA VAL A 7 23.26 -1.57 -9.36
C VAL A 7 21.75 -1.76 -9.23
N LYS A 8 21.10 -1.07 -8.28
CA LYS A 8 19.64 -1.10 -8.13
C LYS A 8 18.92 -0.65 -9.41
N ALA A 9 19.41 0.41 -10.07
CA ALA A 9 18.83 0.92 -11.31
C ALA A 9 18.95 -0.09 -12.47
N CYS A 10 20.12 -0.73 -12.61
CA CYS A 10 20.34 -1.77 -13.61
C CYS A 10 19.42 -2.98 -13.38
N LEU A 11 19.34 -3.48 -12.14
CA LEU A 11 18.45 -4.58 -11.77
C LEU A 11 16.98 -4.25 -12.05
N ARG A 12 16.52 -3.05 -11.67
CA ARG A 12 15.15 -2.60 -11.95
C ARG A 12 14.87 -2.59 -13.45
N LYS A 13 15.74 -1.98 -14.24
CA LYS A 13 15.55 -1.84 -15.69
C LYS A 13 15.42 -3.22 -16.34
N LYS A 14 16.31 -4.15 -16.01
CA LYS A 14 16.31 -5.51 -16.55
C LYS A 14 15.00 -6.26 -16.21
N HIS A 15 14.62 -6.30 -14.94
CA HIS A 15 13.49 -7.12 -14.51
C HIS A 15 12.14 -6.48 -14.86
N LEU A 16 12.01 -5.15 -14.84
CA LEU A 16 10.81 -4.48 -15.37
C LEU A 16 10.62 -4.78 -16.85
N HIS A 17 11.69 -4.85 -17.64
CA HIS A 17 11.59 -5.24 -19.05
C HIS A 17 11.04 -6.67 -19.19
N GLN A 18 11.53 -7.61 -18.38
CA GLN A 18 11.07 -9.00 -18.39
C GLN A 18 9.60 -9.13 -17.97
N LEU A 19 9.20 -8.50 -16.86
CA LEU A 19 7.80 -8.53 -16.38
C LEU A 19 6.84 -7.98 -17.43
N ARG A 20 7.19 -6.86 -18.06
CA ARG A 20 6.37 -6.25 -19.12
C ARG A 20 6.31 -7.10 -20.38
N ALA A 21 7.39 -7.81 -20.73
CA ALA A 21 7.41 -8.70 -21.88
C ALA A 21 6.46 -9.88 -21.66
N ILE A 22 6.54 -10.54 -20.49
CA ILE A 22 5.68 -11.68 -20.14
C ILE A 22 4.20 -11.27 -20.07
N ALA A 23 3.91 -10.15 -19.40
CA ALA A 23 2.54 -9.67 -19.27
C ALA A 23 1.89 -9.32 -20.62
N LYS A 24 2.69 -8.96 -21.64
CA LYS A 24 2.20 -8.72 -22.99
C LYS A 24 2.05 -9.99 -23.81
N SER A 25 2.89 -11.00 -23.58
CA SER A 25 2.89 -12.23 -24.35
C SER A 25 1.86 -13.24 -23.86
N ASP A 26 1.53 -13.24 -22.57
CA ASP A 26 0.70 -14.30 -21.98
C ASP A 26 -0.18 -13.80 -20.81
N THR A 27 -1.31 -13.17 -21.16
CA THR A 27 -2.30 -12.71 -20.18
C THR A 27 -2.93 -13.87 -19.40
N ALA A 28 -3.13 -15.03 -20.03
CA ALA A 28 -3.73 -16.20 -19.40
C ALA A 28 -2.82 -16.77 -18.31
N PHE A 29 -1.51 -16.81 -18.57
CA PHE A 29 -0.51 -17.14 -17.57
C PHE A 29 -0.56 -16.18 -16.38
N MET A 30 -0.57 -14.86 -16.62
CA MET A 30 -0.66 -13.86 -15.54
C MET A 30 -1.91 -14.07 -14.68
N GLN A 31 -3.06 -14.34 -15.30
CA GLN A 31 -4.31 -14.62 -14.58
C GLN A 31 -4.23 -15.90 -13.74
N SER A 32 -3.69 -16.98 -14.31
CA SER A 32 -3.51 -18.26 -13.62
C SER A 32 -2.59 -18.15 -12.41
N GLU A 33 -1.43 -17.49 -12.59
CA GLU A 33 -0.46 -17.28 -11.51
C GLU A 33 -1.02 -16.37 -10.42
N SER A 34 -1.76 -15.31 -10.78
CA SER A 34 -2.45 -14.44 -9.83
C SER A 34 -3.50 -15.21 -9.00
N ALA A 35 -4.26 -16.13 -9.63
CA ALA A 35 -5.25 -16.95 -8.94
C ALA A 35 -4.61 -17.91 -7.92
N LYS A 36 -3.51 -18.59 -8.30
CA LYS A 36 -2.73 -19.46 -7.39
C LYS A 36 -2.21 -18.67 -6.19
N LEU A 37 -1.57 -17.53 -6.46
CA LEU A 37 -1.03 -16.63 -5.44
C LEU A 37 -2.13 -16.12 -4.50
N CYS A 38 -3.30 -15.74 -5.03
CA CYS A 38 -4.43 -15.30 -4.20
C CYS A 38 -4.96 -16.42 -3.29
N SER A 39 -4.94 -17.68 -3.73
CA SER A 39 -5.29 -18.81 -2.88
C SER A 39 -4.31 -18.97 -1.71
N ILE A 40 -3.01 -18.90 -2.00
CA ILE A 40 -1.95 -18.98 -0.98
C ILE A 40 -2.07 -17.82 0.01
N LEU A 41 -2.21 -16.58 -0.50
CA LEU A 41 -2.40 -15.40 0.35
C LEU A 41 -3.61 -15.56 1.26
N TYR A 42 -4.73 -16.03 0.72
CA TYR A 42 -5.94 -16.25 1.50
C TYR A 42 -5.70 -17.22 2.66
N GLU A 43 -5.09 -18.38 2.39
CA GLU A 43 -4.78 -19.37 3.44
C GLU A 43 -3.86 -18.78 4.52
N ARG A 44 -2.86 -17.99 4.11
CA ARG A 44 -1.91 -17.34 5.02
C ARG A 44 -2.56 -16.22 5.84
N VAL A 45 -3.46 -15.45 5.25
CA VAL A 45 -4.29 -14.45 5.96
C VAL A 45 -5.14 -15.14 7.02
N GLN A 46 -5.83 -16.23 6.67
CA GLN A 46 -6.65 -16.97 7.64
C GLN A 46 -5.79 -17.59 8.75
N ALA A 47 -4.61 -18.12 8.42
CA ALA A 47 -3.67 -18.65 9.41
C ALA A 47 -3.20 -17.56 10.39
N LEU A 48 -2.82 -16.37 9.91
CA LEU A 48 -2.46 -15.24 10.78
C LEU A 48 -3.61 -14.80 11.68
N ARG A 49 -4.84 -14.72 11.12
CA ARG A 49 -6.02 -14.31 11.89
C ARG A 49 -6.33 -15.27 13.04
N LYS A 50 -6.12 -16.58 12.85
CA LYS A 50 -6.28 -17.60 13.91
C LYS A 50 -5.30 -17.45 15.07
N LEU A 51 -4.17 -16.77 14.86
CA LEU A 51 -3.17 -16.50 15.90
C LEU A 51 -3.46 -15.22 16.70
N ARG A 52 -4.47 -14.45 16.31
CA ARG A 52 -4.85 -13.19 16.96
C ARG A 52 -6.17 -13.37 17.73
N PRO A 53 -6.45 -12.55 18.75
CA PRO A 53 -7.73 -12.58 19.47
C PRO A 53 -8.93 -12.57 18.52
N ALA A 54 -9.98 -13.32 18.87
CA ALA A 54 -11.24 -13.28 18.14
C ALA A 54 -11.73 -11.82 18.06
N LYS A 55 -12.21 -11.38 16.90
CA LYS A 55 -12.58 -9.97 16.63
C LYS A 55 -11.42 -8.96 16.58
N SER A 56 -10.16 -9.37 16.42
CA SER A 56 -9.09 -8.40 16.08
C SER A 56 -9.32 -7.79 14.69
N LEU A 57 -9.19 -6.46 14.57
CA LEU A 57 -9.31 -5.75 13.29
C LEU A 57 -8.06 -5.93 12.44
N LEU A 58 -8.21 -6.48 11.24
CA LEU A 58 -7.19 -6.56 10.21
C LEU A 58 -7.35 -5.40 9.22
N LEU A 59 -6.34 -4.54 9.14
CA LEU A 59 -6.16 -3.60 8.05
C LEU A 59 -5.31 -4.25 6.96
N LEU A 60 -5.95 -4.71 5.88
CA LEU A 60 -5.25 -5.30 4.74
C LEU A 60 -4.86 -4.20 3.77
N CYS A 61 -3.59 -3.82 3.74
CA CYS A 61 -3.07 -2.80 2.83
C CYS A 61 -2.46 -3.49 1.61
N ALA A 62 -3.07 -3.34 0.44
CA ALA A 62 -2.69 -4.07 -0.77
C ALA A 62 -2.76 -3.18 -2.01
N PHE A 63 -1.86 -3.40 -2.96
CA PHE A 63 -1.83 -2.60 -4.19
C PHE A 63 -2.91 -3.02 -5.19
N LEU A 64 -3.32 -2.08 -6.03
CA LEU A 64 -4.02 -2.38 -7.28
C LEU A 64 -2.98 -2.60 -8.38
N PRO A 65 -3.09 -3.68 -9.18
CA PRO A 65 -2.03 -4.10 -10.07
C PRO A 65 -1.86 -3.16 -11.25
N LEU A 66 -0.60 -2.86 -11.60
CA LEU A 66 -0.27 -2.52 -12.99
C LEU A 66 -0.41 -3.77 -13.86
N TYR A 67 -0.50 -3.57 -15.19
CA TYR A 67 -0.71 -4.67 -16.14
C TYR A 67 0.34 -5.80 -16.08
N TYR A 68 1.51 -5.55 -15.49
CA TYR A 68 2.62 -6.50 -15.35
C TYR A 68 2.84 -6.99 -13.92
N GLU A 69 1.92 -6.68 -13.00
CA GLU A 69 1.92 -7.15 -11.62
C GLU A 69 0.84 -8.21 -11.43
N VAL A 70 0.95 -8.99 -10.36
CA VAL A 70 -0.07 -9.99 -10.00
C VAL A 70 -1.36 -9.30 -9.57
N ASP A 71 -2.49 -9.84 -10.02
CA ASP A 71 -3.81 -9.31 -9.67
C ASP A 71 -4.29 -9.85 -8.33
N LEU A 72 -4.54 -8.93 -7.38
CA LEU A 72 -5.03 -9.25 -6.03
C LEU A 72 -6.55 -9.18 -5.90
N GLN A 73 -7.28 -8.74 -6.93
CA GLN A 73 -8.74 -8.69 -6.88
C GLN A 73 -9.40 -10.05 -6.56
N PRO A 74 -8.91 -11.22 -7.03
CA PRO A 74 -9.48 -12.50 -6.61
C PRO A 74 -9.44 -12.73 -5.09
N LEU A 75 -8.37 -12.28 -4.42
CA LEU A 75 -8.28 -12.29 -2.96
C LEU A 75 -9.32 -11.33 -2.36
N PHE A 76 -9.40 -10.10 -2.85
CA PHE A 76 -10.36 -9.10 -2.33
C PHE A 76 -11.80 -9.60 -2.45
N ARG A 77 -12.21 -10.12 -3.61
CA ARG A 77 -13.55 -10.70 -3.82
C ARG A 77 -13.86 -11.84 -2.85
N ARG A 78 -12.86 -12.63 -2.46
CA ARG A 78 -13.06 -13.70 -1.47
C ARG A 78 -13.24 -13.13 -0.08
N LEU A 79 -12.42 -12.15 0.30
CA LEU A 79 -12.53 -11.47 1.58
C LEU A 79 -13.84 -10.68 1.71
N TRP A 80 -14.22 -9.86 0.73
CA TRP A 80 -15.49 -9.11 0.73
C TRP A 80 -16.72 -10.01 0.88
N ARG A 81 -16.72 -11.20 0.26
CA ARG A 81 -17.81 -12.18 0.45
C ARG A 81 -17.89 -12.69 1.88
N GLU A 82 -16.75 -12.89 2.55
CA GLU A 82 -16.75 -13.17 3.99
C GLU A 82 -17.28 -12.00 4.80
N MET A 83 -17.05 -10.76 4.35
CA MET A 83 -17.55 -9.56 5.02
C MET A 83 -19.05 -9.41 5.09
N GLN A 84 -19.78 -10.16 4.28
CA GLN A 84 -21.24 -10.18 4.30
C GLN A 84 -21.80 -11.21 5.30
N SER A 85 -20.95 -12.03 5.93
CA SER A 85 -21.38 -13.03 6.92
C SER A 85 -21.53 -12.42 8.32
N VAL A 86 -22.60 -12.81 9.03
CA VAL A 86 -23.02 -12.19 10.32
C VAL A 86 -21.99 -12.40 11.45
N ASP A 87 -21.12 -13.40 11.34
CA ASP A 87 -20.20 -13.79 12.41
C ASP A 87 -18.78 -13.19 12.29
N VAL A 88 -18.38 -12.66 11.12
CA VAL A 88 -17.03 -12.08 10.87
C VAL A 88 -17.14 -11.18 9.62
N PRO A 89 -16.67 -9.89 9.60
CA PRO A 89 -15.27 -9.59 9.90
C PRO A 89 -14.90 -8.18 10.35
N ASN A 90 -13.86 -8.17 11.17
CA ASN A 90 -13.00 -7.02 11.31
C ASN A 90 -11.88 -7.12 10.27
N ILE A 91 -12.21 -7.00 8.98
CA ILE A 91 -11.23 -6.77 7.91
C ILE A 91 -11.62 -5.49 7.19
N LYS A 92 -10.67 -4.59 6.97
CA LYS A 92 -10.79 -3.43 6.09
C LYS A 92 -9.70 -3.52 5.04
N ILE A 93 -10.05 -3.39 3.76
CA ILE A 93 -9.09 -3.45 2.65
C ILE A 93 -8.73 -2.02 2.26
N PHE A 94 -7.45 -1.72 2.14
CA PHE A 94 -6.93 -0.42 1.74
C PHE A 94 -6.02 -0.53 0.53
N VAL A 95 -6.14 0.44 -0.39
CA VAL A 95 -5.30 0.55 -1.59
C VAL A 95 -4.55 1.88 -1.60
N PRO A 96 -3.34 1.94 -2.19
CA PRO A 96 -2.53 3.14 -2.18
C PRO A 96 -3.08 4.24 -3.08
N LEU A 97 -2.99 5.48 -2.61
CA LEU A 97 -3.17 6.73 -3.35
C LEU A 97 -1.87 7.52 -3.26
N VAL A 98 -1.20 7.79 -4.39
CA VAL A 98 0.00 8.63 -4.40
C VAL A 98 -0.41 10.09 -4.33
N LEU A 99 0.15 10.82 -3.37
CA LEU A 99 -0.09 12.26 -3.29
C LEU A 99 0.79 12.98 -4.31
N SER A 100 0.17 13.77 -5.17
CA SER A 100 0.86 14.60 -6.16
C SER A 100 0.33 16.02 -6.09
N PRO A 101 1.21 17.04 -6.17
CA PRO A 101 0.77 18.43 -6.24
C PRO A 101 -0.10 18.67 -7.48
N TRP A 102 -1.15 19.49 -7.34
CA TRP A 102 -2.02 20.00 -8.39
C TRP A 102 -1.26 20.76 -9.50
N GLU A 103 -1.34 20.34 -10.76
CA GLU A 103 -0.58 20.99 -11.86
C GLU A 103 -1.33 22.10 -12.64
N GLY A 104 -2.47 22.60 -12.13
CA GLY A 104 -3.30 23.60 -12.82
C GLY A 104 -2.59 24.90 -13.23
N SER A 105 -2.96 25.37 -14.42
CA SER A 105 -2.32 26.46 -15.16
C SER A 105 -2.30 27.81 -14.44
N ASN A 106 -1.17 28.52 -14.62
CA ASN A 106 -0.85 29.91 -14.26
C ASN A 106 -2.04 30.81 -13.84
N VAL A 107 -1.84 31.49 -12.71
CA VAL A 107 -2.70 32.45 -11.99
C VAL A 107 -3.62 31.79 -10.94
N ALA A 108 -3.05 31.41 -9.80
CA ALA A 108 -3.79 30.87 -8.67
C ALA A 108 -4.32 32.00 -7.76
N THR A 109 -5.64 32.20 -7.73
CA THR A 109 -6.31 32.67 -6.53
C THR A 109 -6.43 31.48 -5.57
N THR A 110 -6.17 31.69 -4.27
CA THR A 110 -6.17 30.65 -3.23
C THR A 110 -7.45 29.80 -3.15
N THR A 111 -8.55 30.25 -3.74
CA THR A 111 -9.85 29.59 -3.74
C THR A 111 -9.94 28.32 -4.60
N SER A 112 -9.03 28.07 -5.55
CA SER A 112 -9.08 26.87 -6.41
C SER A 112 -8.23 25.68 -5.91
N ILE A 113 -7.32 25.90 -4.96
CA ILE A 113 -6.44 24.85 -4.43
C ILE A 113 -7.20 24.05 -3.35
N PRO A 114 -7.29 22.71 -3.45
CA PRO A 114 -7.92 21.88 -2.44
C PRO A 114 -7.29 22.09 -1.06
N LEU A 115 -8.10 22.07 0.00
CA LEU A 115 -7.64 22.32 1.37
C LEU A 115 -6.49 21.39 1.77
N TRP A 116 -6.58 20.11 1.40
CA TRP A 116 -5.56 19.09 1.68
C TRP A 116 -4.23 19.33 0.97
N GLN A 117 -4.16 20.24 0.00
CA GLN A 117 -2.89 20.63 -0.63
C GLN A 117 -2.28 21.89 -0.04
N ARG A 118 -2.95 22.60 0.88
CA ARG A 118 -2.46 23.86 1.43
C ARG A 118 -1.47 23.64 2.60
N PRO A 119 -0.42 24.48 2.76
CA PRO A 119 0.03 25.51 1.82
C PRO A 119 0.59 24.89 0.53
N TRP A 120 0.15 25.40 -0.60
CA TRP A 120 0.50 24.89 -1.94
C TRP A 120 2.00 24.91 -2.20
N GLU A 121 2.68 25.95 -1.72
CA GLU A 121 4.09 26.23 -1.91
C GLU A 121 5.00 25.11 -1.37
N THR A 122 4.53 24.40 -0.35
CA THR A 122 5.27 23.30 0.29
C THR A 122 4.75 21.92 -0.13
N ALA A 123 3.64 21.85 -0.88
CA ALA A 123 2.98 20.60 -1.24
C ALA A 123 3.91 19.64 -2.00
N ALA A 124 4.73 20.16 -2.93
CA ALA A 124 5.69 19.35 -3.67
C ALA A 124 6.75 18.67 -2.77
N ALA A 125 7.22 19.38 -1.74
CA ALA A 125 8.17 18.82 -0.79
C ALA A 125 7.48 17.81 0.14
N ARG A 126 6.31 18.18 0.70
CA ARG A 126 5.51 17.32 1.59
C ARG A 126 5.09 16.02 0.92
N PHE A 127 4.66 16.10 -0.34
CA PHE A 127 4.17 14.94 -1.08
C PHE A 127 5.26 14.13 -1.77
N SER A 128 6.54 14.51 -1.62
CA SER A 128 7.66 13.77 -2.19
C SER A 128 7.72 12.36 -1.61
N SER A 129 7.31 11.37 -2.40
CA SER A 129 7.18 9.97 -1.98
C SER A 129 6.12 9.72 -0.89
N ALA A 130 5.12 10.59 -0.77
CA ALA A 130 4.01 10.43 0.15
C ALA A 130 2.86 9.65 -0.50
N MET A 131 2.21 8.81 0.29
CA MET A 131 0.99 8.12 -0.13
C MET A 131 0.01 8.03 1.03
N LEU A 132 -1.26 7.88 0.69
CA LEU A 132 -2.31 7.44 1.60
C LEU A 132 -2.69 6.00 1.27
N LEU A 133 -3.29 5.33 2.23
CA LEU A 133 -3.99 4.06 2.03
C LEU A 133 -5.48 4.32 2.24
N VAL A 134 -6.27 4.06 1.22
CA VAL A 134 -7.69 4.44 1.14
C VAL A 134 -8.55 3.17 1.15
N GLU A 135 -9.55 3.12 2.03
CA GLU A 135 -10.43 1.95 2.17
C GLU A 135 -11.19 1.67 0.88
N VAL A 136 -11.38 0.39 0.54
CA VAL A 136 -12.21 -0.10 -0.56
C VAL A 136 -13.26 -1.05 -0.01
N PHE A 137 -14.53 -0.74 -0.26
CA PHE A 137 -15.64 -1.45 0.36
C PHE A 137 -15.96 -2.76 -0.33
N ASP A 138 -15.98 -2.76 -1.65
CA ASP A 138 -16.30 -3.92 -2.48
C ASP A 138 -15.87 -3.69 -3.96
N GLU A 139 -16.29 -4.61 -4.83
CA GLU A 139 -15.99 -4.57 -6.26
C GLU A 139 -16.73 -3.44 -7.01
N GLU A 140 -17.93 -3.07 -6.57
CA GLU A 140 -18.72 -2.00 -7.20
C GLU A 140 -18.18 -0.63 -6.80
N ASP A 141 -17.77 -0.47 -5.53
CA ASP A 141 -17.02 0.68 -5.04
C ASP A 141 -15.73 0.89 -5.84
N LEU A 142 -14.91 -0.17 -6.00
CA LEU A 142 -13.68 -0.09 -6.78
C LEU A 142 -13.93 0.37 -8.23
N LYS A 143 -15.06 -0.03 -8.83
CA LYS A 143 -15.43 0.35 -10.20
C LYS A 143 -15.96 1.78 -10.31
N ASN A 144 -16.70 2.25 -9.29
CA ASN A 144 -17.40 3.54 -9.35
C ASN A 144 -16.59 4.70 -8.76
N SER A 145 -15.75 4.43 -7.78
CA SER A 145 -15.02 5.45 -7.00
C SER A 145 -13.55 5.58 -7.37
N PHE A 146 -13.03 4.73 -8.26
CA PHE A 146 -11.63 4.74 -8.70
C PHE A 146 -11.54 4.85 -10.23
N GLU A 147 -10.44 5.40 -10.72
CA GLU A 147 -10.15 5.55 -12.14
C GLU A 147 -8.65 5.43 -12.43
N LYS A 148 -8.28 5.15 -13.68
CA LYS A 148 -6.87 5.12 -14.08
C LYS A 148 -6.35 6.54 -14.30
N ARG A 149 -5.31 6.95 -13.56
CA ARG A 149 -4.70 8.29 -13.66
C ARG A 149 -3.19 8.24 -13.82
N GLY A 150 -2.65 9.38 -14.22
CA GLY A 150 -1.22 9.64 -14.29
C GLY A 150 -0.47 8.86 -15.38
N ARG A 151 0.84 9.09 -15.43
CA ARG A 151 1.75 8.49 -16.42
C ARG A 151 1.80 6.97 -16.36
N TYR A 152 1.62 6.41 -15.16
CA TYR A 152 1.71 4.97 -14.93
C TYR A 152 0.37 4.25 -15.05
N GLN A 153 -0.74 4.98 -15.30
CA GLN A 153 -2.09 4.41 -15.39
C GLN A 153 -2.46 3.62 -14.13
N LEU A 154 -2.12 4.19 -12.97
CA LEU A 154 -2.48 3.63 -11.67
C LEU A 154 -3.98 3.78 -11.48
N THR A 155 -4.64 2.74 -10.99
CA THR A 155 -6.03 2.85 -10.52
C THR A 155 -6.02 3.53 -9.16
N GLU A 156 -6.53 4.75 -9.07
CA GLU A 156 -6.54 5.60 -7.89
C GLU A 156 -7.93 6.18 -7.65
N PRO A 157 -8.28 6.59 -6.41
CA PRO A 157 -9.55 7.25 -6.14
C PRO A 157 -9.78 8.46 -7.05
N LYS A 158 -11.04 8.64 -7.47
CA LYS A 158 -11.46 9.86 -8.19
C LYS A 158 -11.33 11.08 -7.30
N SER A 159 -11.23 12.27 -7.90
CA SER A 159 -10.94 13.51 -7.16
C SER A 159 -11.98 13.80 -6.07
N GLU A 160 -13.25 13.56 -6.36
CA GLU A 160 -14.36 13.70 -5.40
C GLU A 160 -14.21 12.79 -4.18
N VAL A 161 -13.68 11.57 -4.37
CA VAL A 161 -13.41 10.64 -3.27
C VAL A 161 -12.23 11.12 -2.43
N ILE A 162 -11.21 11.70 -3.06
CA ILE A 162 -10.06 12.28 -2.34
C ILE A 162 -10.53 13.47 -1.49
N ASP A 163 -11.30 14.38 -2.07
CA ASP A 163 -11.79 15.56 -1.37
C ASP A 163 -12.69 15.17 -0.17
N GLU A 164 -13.51 14.12 -0.33
CA GLU A 164 -14.32 13.56 0.75
C GLU A 164 -13.52 13.02 1.95
N LEU A 165 -12.27 12.55 1.73
CA LEU A 165 -11.42 12.08 2.84
C LEU A 165 -11.11 13.19 3.84
N PHE A 166 -11.08 14.45 3.39
CA PHE A 166 -10.68 15.61 4.17
C PHE A 166 -11.86 16.52 4.57
N CYS A 167 -13.11 16.13 4.26
CA CYS A 167 -14.28 16.86 4.71
C CYS A 167 -14.54 16.60 6.20
N THR A 168 -14.51 17.66 7.01
CA THR A 168 -14.84 17.62 8.45
C THR A 168 -16.35 17.77 8.72
N ASP A 169 -17.10 18.32 7.76
CA ASP A 169 -18.54 18.56 7.88
C ASP A 169 -19.34 17.31 7.49
N VAL A 170 -19.58 16.44 8.48
CA VAL A 170 -20.51 15.31 8.38
C VAL A 170 -21.99 15.79 8.25
N GLY A 171 -22.24 17.10 8.45
CA GLY A 171 -23.58 17.66 8.70
C GLY A 171 -24.40 18.19 7.50
N ALA A 172 -23.93 18.11 6.26
CA ALA A 172 -24.60 18.76 5.11
C ALA A 172 -24.94 17.83 3.93
N ARG A 173 -24.96 16.50 4.14
CA ARG A 173 -25.33 15.53 3.09
C ARG A 173 -26.46 14.64 3.62
N SER A 174 -27.54 14.51 2.82
CA SER A 174 -28.79 13.84 3.23
C SER A 174 -28.58 12.41 3.72
N GLU A 175 -29.37 12.02 4.72
CA GLU A 175 -29.50 10.70 5.34
C GLU A 175 -29.70 9.54 4.34
N LYS A 176 -28.63 9.11 3.68
CA LYS A 176 -28.54 7.79 3.05
C LYS A 176 -27.23 7.14 3.48
N ASP A 177 -27.28 6.35 4.55
CA ASP A 177 -26.42 5.20 4.89
C ASP A 177 -24.98 5.21 4.33
N TYR A 178 -24.24 6.32 4.43
CA TYR A 178 -22.85 6.37 3.97
C TYR A 178 -21.92 6.22 5.16
N TYR A 179 -21.40 5.01 5.35
CA TYR A 179 -20.27 4.80 6.25
C TYR A 179 -19.07 5.58 5.71
N PRO A 180 -18.40 6.43 6.53
CA PRO A 180 -17.30 7.23 6.03
C PRO A 180 -16.15 6.32 5.62
N ARG A 181 -15.60 6.56 4.42
CA ARG A 181 -14.43 5.84 3.90
C ARG A 181 -13.22 6.15 4.77
N HIS A 182 -12.63 5.12 5.35
CA HIS A 182 -11.44 5.31 6.17
C HIS A 182 -10.19 5.47 5.32
N PHE A 183 -9.20 6.15 5.85
CA PHE A 183 -7.88 6.20 5.25
C PHE A 183 -6.78 6.21 6.31
N ILE A 184 -5.57 5.86 5.89
CA ILE A 184 -4.36 5.86 6.72
C ILE A 184 -3.35 6.77 6.04
N ALA A 185 -2.82 7.74 6.77
CA ALA A 185 -1.63 8.46 6.35
C ALA A 185 -0.40 7.57 6.55
N CYS A 186 0.39 7.37 5.49
CA CYS A 186 1.58 6.53 5.54
C CYS A 186 2.82 7.26 6.07
N ASP A 187 2.60 8.39 6.75
CA ASP A 187 3.58 9.33 7.24
C ASP A 187 2.89 10.23 8.29
N ASP A 188 3.63 11.16 8.89
CA ASP A 188 3.07 12.13 9.82
C ASP A 188 1.98 12.98 9.14
N TYR A 189 0.74 12.83 9.61
CA TYR A 189 -0.43 13.51 9.08
C TYR A 189 -0.29 15.04 9.17
N ASP A 190 0.21 15.57 10.29
CA ASP A 190 0.29 17.01 10.53
C ASP A 190 1.38 17.64 9.64
N VAL A 191 2.42 16.87 9.31
CA VAL A 191 3.42 17.26 8.31
C VAL A 191 2.82 17.22 6.91
N LEU A 192 2.06 16.18 6.57
CA LEU A 192 1.45 16.02 5.25
C LEU A 192 0.31 16.99 5.00
N PHE A 193 -0.44 17.42 6.01
CA PHE A 193 -1.66 18.21 5.88
C PHE A 193 -1.77 19.28 6.99
N PRO A 194 -0.84 20.25 7.06
CA PRO A 194 -0.73 21.17 8.20
C PRO A 194 -1.92 22.11 8.39
N GLU A 195 -2.71 22.35 7.34
CA GLU A 195 -3.94 23.16 7.40
C GLU A 195 -5.22 22.33 7.51
N CYS A 196 -5.13 21.00 7.59
CA CYS A 196 -6.28 20.13 7.75
C CYS A 196 -6.39 19.64 9.20
N GLU A 197 -7.54 19.82 9.81
CA GLU A 197 -7.86 19.07 11.03
C GLU A 197 -7.88 17.57 10.72
N LYS A 198 -7.60 16.73 11.73
CA LYS A 198 -7.68 15.27 11.58
C LYS A 198 -9.14 14.85 11.48
N PRO A 199 -9.59 14.31 10.33
CA PRO A 199 -10.98 13.94 10.16
C PRO A 199 -11.27 12.62 10.89
N ALA A 200 -12.53 12.38 11.26
CA ALA A 200 -12.91 11.23 12.09
C ALA A 200 -12.66 9.86 11.45
N ASN A 201 -12.58 9.81 10.12
CA ASN A 201 -12.30 8.64 9.30
C ASN A 201 -10.79 8.35 9.13
N LEU A 202 -9.90 9.19 9.68
CA LEU A 202 -8.46 8.92 9.72
C LEU A 202 -8.16 7.82 10.74
N ILE A 203 -7.54 6.73 10.28
CA ILE A 203 -6.98 5.69 11.14
C ILE A 203 -5.55 6.06 11.52
N GLU A 204 -5.37 6.48 12.77
CA GLU A 204 -4.03 6.72 13.34
C GLU A 204 -3.38 5.39 13.77
N GLN A 205 -2.28 5.02 13.11
CA GLN A 205 -1.61 3.72 13.30
C GLN A 205 -1.18 3.45 14.76
N LYS A 206 -0.77 4.50 15.50
CA LYS A 206 -0.43 4.40 16.93
C LYS A 206 -1.58 3.85 17.79
N ARG A 207 -2.84 4.02 17.34
CA ARG A 207 -4.02 3.51 18.05
C ARG A 207 -4.27 2.02 17.79
N LEU A 208 -3.59 1.39 16.83
CA LEU A 208 -3.71 -0.06 16.60
C LEU A 208 -3.24 -0.87 17.80
N LEU A 209 -2.31 -0.32 18.59
CA LEU A 209 -1.72 -0.97 19.77
C LEU A 209 -2.41 -0.60 21.10
N VAL A 210 -3.14 0.52 21.18
CA VAL A 210 -3.48 1.15 22.47
C VAL A 210 -4.92 0.85 22.90
N GLY A 211 -5.06 0.17 24.04
CA GLY A 211 -6.22 0.31 24.93
C GLY A 211 -7.55 -0.27 24.47
N SER A 212 -7.61 -1.05 23.39
CA SER A 212 -8.83 -1.77 23.00
C SER A 212 -8.80 -3.21 23.48
N GLU A 213 -9.97 -3.75 23.87
CA GLU A 213 -10.13 -5.18 24.17
C GLU A 213 -9.83 -6.09 22.96
N ASN A 214 -9.78 -5.50 21.75
CA ASN A 214 -9.46 -6.17 20.49
C ASN A 214 -8.49 -5.30 19.66
N PRO A 215 -7.16 -5.42 19.86
CA PRO A 215 -6.18 -4.62 19.15
C PRO A 215 -6.22 -4.89 17.64
N GLY A 216 -6.06 -3.81 16.87
CA GLY A 216 -5.96 -3.90 15.42
C GLY A 216 -4.56 -4.31 14.98
N TRP A 217 -4.43 -4.86 13.79
CA TRP A 217 -3.15 -5.15 13.17
C TRP A 217 -3.24 -4.95 11.66
N MET A 218 -2.09 -4.80 11.02
CA MET A 218 -1.95 -4.44 9.63
C MET A 218 -1.17 -5.54 8.90
N LEU A 219 -1.73 -6.00 7.78
CA LEU A 219 -1.01 -6.82 6.80
C LEU A 219 -0.73 -5.96 5.58
N VAL A 220 0.54 -5.73 5.28
CA VAL A 220 0.95 -4.98 4.09
C VAL A 220 1.37 -5.95 3.01
N LEU A 221 0.63 -6.00 1.91
CA LEU A 221 1.01 -6.71 0.69
C LEU A 221 1.75 -5.73 -0.23
N ALA A 222 3.08 -5.73 -0.13
CA ALA A 222 3.96 -4.79 -0.82
C ALA A 222 4.34 -5.30 -2.23
N PRO A 223 4.11 -4.51 -3.29
CA PRO A 223 4.61 -4.82 -4.61
C PRO A 223 6.13 -4.56 -4.68
N GLY A 224 6.77 -5.18 -5.66
CA GLY A 224 8.20 -5.06 -5.90
C GLY A 224 8.55 -5.43 -7.33
N VAL A 225 9.77 -5.11 -7.74
CA VAL A 225 10.40 -5.61 -8.97
C VAL A 225 11.12 -6.91 -8.68
N LEU A 226 11.84 -6.97 -7.56
CA LEU A 226 12.50 -8.16 -7.04
C LEU A 226 12.34 -8.25 -5.52
N PHE A 227 12.48 -9.47 -5.01
CA PHE A 227 12.52 -9.82 -3.60
C PHE A 227 13.66 -10.82 -3.36
N ASP A 228 14.21 -10.86 -2.15
CA ASP A 228 15.09 -11.94 -1.71
C ASP A 228 14.55 -12.66 -0.46
N SER A 229 15.11 -13.82 -0.13
CA SER A 229 14.66 -14.65 1.00
C SER A 229 15.09 -14.13 2.38
N ILE A 230 15.77 -12.98 2.44
CA ILE A 230 16.21 -12.34 3.69
C ILE A 230 15.52 -10.97 3.91
N GLY A 231 14.37 -10.78 3.27
CA GLY A 231 13.50 -9.61 3.46
C GLY A 231 13.84 -8.41 2.58
N GLY A 232 14.80 -8.53 1.67
CA GLY A 232 15.13 -7.49 0.71
C GLY A 232 14.01 -7.29 -0.32
N ARG A 233 13.74 -6.03 -0.66
CA ARG A 233 12.76 -5.63 -1.66
C ARG A 233 13.35 -4.56 -2.58
N LEU A 234 13.26 -4.78 -3.88
CA LEU A 234 13.60 -3.77 -4.89
C LEU A 234 12.32 -3.16 -5.46
N GLY A 235 11.92 -1.98 -4.99
CA GLY A 235 10.79 -1.23 -5.54
C GLY A 235 11.09 -0.56 -6.89
N LYS A 236 10.11 0.20 -7.41
CA LYS A 236 10.23 0.96 -8.68
C LYS A 236 11.12 2.22 -8.59
N GLY A 237 11.52 2.63 -7.39
CA GLY A 237 12.47 3.73 -7.14
C GLY A 237 11.90 4.94 -6.41
N GLY A 238 10.58 5.00 -6.16
CA GLY A 238 9.93 6.13 -5.49
C GLY A 238 9.86 6.04 -3.95
N GLY A 239 10.49 5.05 -3.29
CA GLY A 239 10.59 4.99 -1.83
C GLY A 239 9.29 4.87 -1.00
N TYR A 240 8.10 4.91 -1.62
CA TYR A 240 6.80 4.96 -0.93
C TYR A 240 6.62 3.88 0.16
N TYR A 241 6.82 2.62 -0.19
CA TYR A 241 6.67 1.50 0.75
C TYR A 241 7.79 1.47 1.81
N ASP A 242 8.99 1.96 1.47
CA ASP A 242 10.10 1.97 2.43
C ASP A 242 9.82 3.00 3.54
N ARG A 243 9.36 4.19 3.15
CA ARG A 243 8.89 5.27 4.04
C ARG A 243 7.69 4.83 4.89
N PHE A 244 6.67 4.27 4.24
CA PHE A 244 5.47 3.77 4.91
C PHE A 244 5.76 2.70 5.96
N LEU A 245 6.55 1.68 5.60
CA LEU A 245 6.87 0.58 6.52
C LEU A 245 7.74 1.04 7.68
N GLN A 246 8.63 2.02 7.45
CA GLN A 246 9.41 2.63 8.51
C GLN A 246 8.49 3.34 9.51
N TYR A 247 7.66 4.28 9.02
CA TYR A 247 6.72 5.02 9.85
C TYR A 247 5.77 4.08 10.62
N SER A 248 5.23 3.07 9.95
CA SER A 248 4.26 2.16 10.56
C SER A 248 4.87 1.27 11.63
N ARG A 249 6.12 0.83 11.47
CA ARG A 249 6.82 0.05 12.49
C ARG A 249 7.22 0.90 13.69
N GLU A 250 7.58 2.16 13.48
CA GLU A 250 7.83 3.11 14.56
C GLU A 250 6.54 3.38 15.36
N ALA A 251 5.39 3.46 14.69
CA ALA A 251 4.10 3.74 15.32
C ALA A 251 3.42 2.51 15.96
N ALA A 252 3.56 1.32 15.36
CA ALA A 252 2.75 0.15 15.69
C ALA A 252 3.52 -1.18 15.79
N ALA A 253 4.86 -1.16 15.69
CA ALA A 253 5.76 -2.31 15.90
C ALA A 253 5.22 -3.64 15.31
N ASP A 254 5.09 -4.68 16.12
CA ASP A 254 4.69 -6.05 15.74
C ASP A 254 3.22 -6.19 15.28
N ALA A 255 2.45 -5.11 15.33
CA ALA A 255 1.14 -5.07 14.69
C ALA A 255 1.24 -4.89 13.17
N VAL A 256 2.40 -4.54 12.62
CA VAL A 256 2.61 -4.37 11.17
C VAL A 256 3.37 -5.56 10.61
N VAL A 257 2.70 -6.33 9.75
CA VAL A 257 3.25 -7.53 9.10
C VAL A 257 3.38 -7.27 7.60
N PRO A 258 4.56 -6.96 7.06
CA PRO A 258 4.75 -6.74 5.63
C PRO A 258 5.20 -7.98 4.87
N TRP A 259 4.48 -8.32 3.81
CA TRP A 259 4.81 -9.37 2.85
C TRP A 259 5.06 -8.80 1.46
N GLY A 260 6.14 -9.24 0.83
CA GLY A 260 6.37 -9.03 -0.59
C GLY A 260 5.44 -9.92 -1.41
N VAL A 261 4.85 -9.38 -2.46
CA VAL A 261 3.92 -10.14 -3.31
C VAL A 261 4.31 -9.96 -4.77
N GLY A 262 4.52 -11.06 -5.48
CA GLY A 262 4.93 -11.04 -6.88
C GLY A 262 4.97 -12.42 -7.53
N MET A 263 5.31 -12.45 -8.81
CA MET A 263 5.51 -13.69 -9.57
C MET A 263 6.75 -14.43 -9.07
N GLU A 264 6.85 -15.73 -9.35
CA GLU A 264 7.98 -16.57 -8.92
C GLU A 264 9.33 -16.01 -9.40
N MET A 265 9.39 -15.55 -10.64
CA MET A 265 10.60 -14.93 -11.22
C MET A 265 11.07 -13.63 -10.52
N GLN A 266 10.24 -13.06 -9.64
CA GLN A 266 10.60 -11.87 -8.86
C GLN A 266 11.30 -12.23 -7.56
N LEU A 267 11.17 -13.48 -7.10
CA LEU A 267 11.94 -13.99 -5.97
C LEU A 267 13.32 -14.43 -6.49
N MET A 268 14.38 -13.86 -5.92
CA MET A 268 15.74 -14.26 -6.24
C MET A 268 16.02 -15.69 -5.77
N PRO A 269 16.88 -16.44 -6.48
CA PRO A 269 17.30 -17.77 -6.04
C PRO A 269 17.89 -17.74 -4.63
N GLU A 270 17.71 -18.84 -3.90
CA GLU A 270 18.26 -19.00 -2.55
C GLU A 270 19.77 -18.68 -2.51
N GLY A 271 20.20 -17.97 -1.47
CA GLY A 271 21.58 -17.49 -1.32
C GLY A 271 21.91 -16.20 -2.07
N SER A 272 21.04 -15.72 -2.96
CA SER A 272 21.20 -14.40 -3.60
C SER A 272 20.59 -13.30 -2.74
N THR A 273 21.18 -12.11 -2.76
CA THR A 273 20.71 -10.96 -1.96
C THR A 273 20.59 -9.71 -2.82
N LEU A 274 19.60 -8.88 -2.49
CA LEU A 274 19.44 -7.58 -3.09
C LEU A 274 20.39 -6.57 -2.44
N PRO A 275 20.92 -5.61 -3.21
CA PRO A 275 21.60 -4.45 -2.65
C PRO A 275 20.57 -3.65 -1.85
N VAL A 276 20.68 -3.65 -0.52
CA VAL A 276 19.81 -2.87 0.37
C VAL A 276 20.65 -1.99 1.29
N CYS A 277 20.10 -0.83 1.63
CA CYS A 277 20.67 0.16 2.52
C CYS A 277 19.92 0.08 3.85
N THR A 278 20.52 -0.61 4.82
CA THR A 278 19.96 -0.85 6.16
C THR A 278 20.40 0.17 7.20
N HIS A 279 21.31 1.10 6.84
CA HIS A 279 21.79 2.16 7.71
C HIS A 279 21.21 3.49 7.27
N ASP A 280 21.11 4.45 8.20
CA ASP A 280 20.71 5.82 7.88
C ASP A 280 21.73 6.41 6.88
N PRO A 281 21.34 6.63 5.62
CA PRO A 281 22.28 7.12 4.63
C PRO A 281 22.68 8.55 5.02
N SER A 282 23.99 8.81 5.10
CA SER A 282 24.60 10.08 5.52
C SER A 282 24.20 11.32 4.71
N LYS A 283 23.32 11.17 3.70
CA LYS A 283 22.88 12.19 2.74
C LYS A 283 21.36 12.18 2.48
N GLY A 284 20.54 11.81 3.47
CA GLY A 284 19.08 12.02 3.39
C GLY A 284 18.33 11.07 2.45
N GLY A 285 18.82 9.84 2.28
CA GLY A 285 18.06 8.76 1.63
C GLY A 285 17.15 8.01 2.61
N THR A 286 16.22 7.21 2.10
CA THR A 286 15.38 6.35 2.93
C THR A 286 16.05 4.99 3.11
N ARG A 287 16.02 4.46 4.35
CA ARG A 287 16.43 3.09 4.65
C ARG A 287 15.50 2.12 3.93
N ASP A 288 16.03 1.06 3.34
CA ASP A 288 15.16 0.01 2.78
C ASP A 288 14.51 -0.76 3.93
N SER A 289 13.18 -0.80 3.93
CA SER A 289 12.41 -1.49 4.97
C SER A 289 12.31 -2.97 4.65
N PRO A 290 12.76 -3.88 5.54
CA PRO A 290 12.73 -5.31 5.27
C PRO A 290 11.29 -5.85 5.26
N LEU A 291 11.08 -6.96 4.57
CA LEU A 291 9.83 -7.72 4.58
C LEU A 291 9.94 -8.92 5.53
N ASP A 292 8.81 -9.37 6.06
CA ASP A 292 8.74 -10.52 6.96
C ASP A 292 8.59 -11.84 6.18
N ALA A 293 8.00 -11.76 4.98
CA ALA A 293 7.86 -12.88 4.05
C ALA A 293 7.72 -12.39 2.61
N VAL A 294 7.86 -13.33 1.67
CA VAL A 294 7.54 -13.14 0.25
C VAL A 294 6.55 -14.24 -0.17
N VAL A 295 5.51 -13.86 -0.91
CA VAL A 295 4.49 -14.77 -1.42
C VAL A 295 4.50 -14.75 -2.93
N THR A 296 4.66 -15.93 -3.51
CA THR A 296 4.65 -16.18 -4.96
C THR A 296 3.61 -17.25 -5.29
N PRO A 297 3.31 -17.50 -6.58
CA PRO A 297 2.50 -18.64 -6.97
C PRO A 297 3.08 -20.00 -6.57
N ALA A 298 4.39 -20.09 -6.30
CA ALA A 298 5.04 -21.31 -5.84
C ALA A 298 4.89 -21.53 -4.32
N GLY A 299 4.68 -20.48 -3.54
CA GLY A 299 4.50 -20.64 -2.10
C GLY A 299 4.71 -19.39 -1.25
N PHE A 300 4.91 -19.64 0.04
CA PHE A 300 5.16 -18.64 1.06
C PHE A 300 6.57 -18.83 1.62
N VAL A 301 7.42 -17.82 1.46
CA VAL A 301 8.81 -17.83 1.92
C VAL A 301 8.94 -16.88 3.09
N ARG A 302 9.10 -17.42 4.30
CA ARG A 302 9.40 -16.61 5.48
C ARG A 302 10.82 -16.04 5.35
N CYS A 303 10.96 -14.73 5.53
CA CYS A 303 12.27 -14.10 5.44
C CYS A 303 13.08 -14.35 6.71
N ALA A 304 14.34 -14.72 6.56
CA ALA A 304 15.25 -14.74 7.70
C ALA A 304 15.49 -13.30 8.17
N GLN A 305 15.34 -13.03 9.48
CA GLN A 305 15.71 -11.72 10.01
C GLN A 305 17.23 -11.54 9.82
N ARG A 306 17.62 -10.39 9.24
CA ARG A 306 19.03 -9.99 9.21
C ARG A 306 19.43 -9.69 10.65
N VAL A 307 20.29 -10.54 11.22
CA VAL A 307 21.01 -10.29 12.49
C VAL A 307 21.93 -9.10 12.31
#